data_AF-A0A9E0F3H4-F1
#
_entry.id   AF-A0A9E0F3H4-F1
#
_cell.length_a   1.000
_cell.length_b   1.000
_cell.length_c   1.000
_cell.angle_alpha   90.00
_cell.angle_beta   90.00
_cell.angle_gamma   90.00
#
_symmetry.space_group_name_H-M   'P 1'
#
loop_
_entity.id
_entity.type
_entity.pdbx_description
1 polymer ?
#
loop_
_entity_poly.entity_id
_entity_poly.type
_entity_poly.pdbx_seq_one_letter_code
_entity_poly.pdbx_strand_id
1 'polypeptide(L)' 'ILTLGLFLLVINAIIILLCANIVRGFAIDSFWTALFFSIVLSLLQSIMNGILGEEK' A
#
# COMPACT_ATOMS: atom_id res chain seq x y z
N ILE A 1 18.93 -6.07 -6.24
CA ILE A 1 17.70 -5.57 -6.92
C ILE A 1 16.45 -6.27 -6.39
N LEU A 2 16.38 -7.60 -6.44
CA LEU A 2 15.24 -8.36 -5.89
C LEU A 2 15.00 -8.12 -4.39
N THR A 3 16.07 -8.05 -3.59
CA THR A 3 16.02 -7.79 -2.15
C THR A 3 15.59 -6.36 -1.80
N LEU A 4 15.94 -5.38 -2.64
CA LEU A 4 15.55 -3.97 -2.45
C LEU A 4 14.07 -3.75 -2.78
N GLY A 5 13.55 -4.45 -3.80
CA GLY A 5 12.12 -4.44 -4.13
C GLY A 5 11.27 -5.13 -3.06
N LEU A 6 11.68 -6.31 -2.60
CA LEU A 6 10.96 -7.02 -1.52
C LEU A 6 10.97 -6.23 -0.20
N PHE A 7 12.08 -5.56 0.11
CA PHE A 7 12.17 -4.70 1.29
C PHE A 7 11.22 -3.51 1.24
N LEU A 8 11.08 -2.85 0.07
CA LEU A 8 10.10 -1.77 -0.12
C LEU A 8 8.66 -2.23 0.11
N LEU A 9 8.32 -3.45 -0.31
CA LEU A 9 7.00 -4.03 -0.13
C LEU A 9 6.70 -4.29 1.36
N VAL A 10 7.69 -4.75 2.12
CA VAL A 10 7.60 -4.89 3.59
C VAL A 10 7.42 -3.54 4.27
N ILE A 11 8.19 -2.52 3.88
CA ILE A 11 8.06 -1.16 4.46
C ILE A 11 6.67 -0.56 4.17
N ASN A 12 6.15 -0.72 2.95
CA ASN A 12 4.79 -0.27 2.62
C ASN A 12 3.73 -0.96 3.48
N ALA A 13 3.85 -2.26 3.71
CA ALA A 13 2.95 -3.00 4.61
C ALA A 13 3.00 -2.47 6.05
N ILE A 14 4.18 -2.11 6.56
CA ILE A 14 4.36 -1.51 7.89
C ILE A 14 3.69 -0.13 7.96
N ILE A 15 3.84 0.70 6.92
CA ILE A 15 3.16 2.02 6.84
C ILE A 15 1.64 1.85 6.86
N ILE A 16 1.09 0.84 6.17
CA ILE A 16 -0.35 0.54 6.16
C ILE A 16 -0.84 0.11 7.54
N LEU A 17 -0.10 -0.76 8.24
CA LEU A 17 -0.40 -1.15 9.62
C LEU A 17 -0.42 0.05 10.57
N LEU A 18 0.52 0.98 10.38
CA LEU A 18 0.55 2.22 11.15
C LEU A 18 -0.66 3.12 10.81
N CYS A 19 -0.99 3.24 9.53
CA CYS A 19 -2.16 3.99 9.05
C CYS A 19 -3.47 3.42 9.61
N ALA A 20 -3.61 2.10 9.69
CA ALA A 20 -4.76 1.41 10.28
C ALA A 20 -4.98 1.78 11.76
N ASN A 21 -3.92 2.08 12.50
CA ASN A 21 -4.05 2.53 13.89
C ASN A 21 -4.40 4.03 14.00
N ILE A 22 -4.10 4.82 12.97
CA ILE A 22 -4.35 6.27 12.96
C ILE A 22 -5.75 6.59 12.41
N VAL A 23 -6.19 5.87 11.37
CA VAL A 23 -7.44 6.13 10.66
C VAL A 23 -8.57 5.32 11.29
N ARG A 24 -9.48 6.00 11.98
CA ARG A 24 -10.68 5.37 12.56
C ARG A 24 -11.53 4.74 11.44
N GLY A 25 -11.83 3.45 11.58
CA GLY A 25 -12.62 2.69 10.60
C GLY A 25 -11.79 1.94 9.54
N PHE A 26 -10.46 2.07 9.53
CA PHE A 26 -9.56 1.28 8.69
C PHE A 26 -8.88 0.18 9.51
N ALA A 27 -9.46 -1.02 9.52
CA ALA A 27 -8.91 -2.17 10.25
C ALA A 27 -8.12 -3.09 9.30
N ILE A 28 -6.89 -3.44 9.71
CA ILE A 28 -6.04 -4.42 9.05
C ILE A 28 -5.57 -5.41 10.12
N ASP A 29 -6.02 -6.67 10.04
CA ASP A 29 -5.85 -7.64 11.13
C ASP A 29 -4.47 -8.32 11.17
N SER A 30 -3.72 -8.31 10.05
CA SER A 30 -2.47 -9.05 9.94
C SER A 30 -1.47 -8.40 8.99
N PHE A 31 -0.19 -8.67 9.22
CA PHE A 31 0.90 -8.26 8.34
C PHE A 31 0.72 -8.78 6.90
N TRP A 32 0.27 -10.03 6.73
CA TRP A 32 0.02 -10.59 5.41
C TRP A 32 -1.11 -9.87 4.67
N THR A 33 -2.16 -9.49 5.39
CA THR A 33 -3.26 -8.68 4.86
C THR A 33 -2.76 -7.27 4.48
N ALA A 34 -1.94 -6.64 5.32
CA ALA A 34 -1.31 -5.35 5.01
C ALA A 34 -0.40 -5.41 3.78
N LEU A 35 0.34 -6.52 3.63
CA LEU A 35 1.26 -6.75 2.54
C LEU A 35 0.51 -6.93 1.21
N PHE A 36 -0.56 -7.72 1.19
CA PHE A 36 -1.42 -7.86 0.02
C PHE A 36 -2.15 -6.55 -0.31
N PHE A 37 -2.65 -5.85 0.73
CA PHE A 37 -3.26 -4.53 0.57
C PHE A 37 -2.29 -3.52 -0.04
N SER A 38 -0.99 -3.56 0.30
CA SER A 38 0.00 -2.66 -0.29
C SER A 38 0.13 -2.79 -1.81
N ILE A 39 -0.01 -4.01 -2.33
CA ILE A 39 0.02 -4.31 -3.75
C ILE A 39 -1.25 -3.78 -4.42
N VAL A 40 -2.41 -4.10 -3.84
CA VAL A 40 -3.71 -3.64 -4.36
C VAL A 40 -3.81 -2.12 -4.33
N LEU A 41 -3.37 -1.47 -3.24
CA LEU A 41 -3.36 -0.02 -3.10
C LEU A 41 -2.45 0.63 -4.15
N SER A 42 -1.25 0.08 -4.38
CA SER A 42 -0.36 0.56 -5.43
C SER A 42 -1.00 0.45 -6.82
N LEU A 43 -1.70 -0.66 -7.08
CA LEU A 43 -2.43 -0.87 -8.33
C LEU A 43 -3.60 0.13 -8.48
N LEU A 44 -4.40 0.32 -7.42
CA LEU A 44 -5.50 1.28 -7.38
C LEU A 44 -4.99 2.71 -7.55
N GLN A 45 -3.88 3.08 -6.93
CA GLN A 45 -3.24 4.37 -7.13
C GLN A 45 -2.76 4.54 -8.56
N SER A 46 -2.16 3.51 -9.17
CA SER A 46 -1.75 3.56 -10.57
C SER A 46 -2.94 3.76 -11.51
N ILE A 47 -4.05 3.06 -11.27
CA ILE A 47 -5.28 3.19 -12.06
C ILE A 47 -5.92 4.55 -11.81
N MET A 48 -6.04 4.98 -10.56
CA MET A 48 -6.58 6.30 -10.20
C MET A 48 -5.76 7.42 -10.82
N ASN A 49 -4.42 7.35 -10.78
CA ASN A 49 -3.56 8.34 -11.42
C ASN A 49 -3.71 8.32 -12.94
N GLY A 50 -3.90 7.14 -13.54
CA GLY A 50 -4.18 7.00 -14.97
C GLY A 50 -5.56 7.54 -15.40
N ILE A 51 -6.57 7.46 -14.52
CA ILE A 51 -7.94 7.94 -14.79
C ILE A 51 -8.11 9.42 -14.42
N LEU A 52 -7.52 9.88 -13.31
CA LEU A 52 -7.56 11.28 -12.88
C LEU A 52 -6.75 12.20 -13.79
N GLY A 53 -5.94 11.65 -14.70
CA GLY A 53 -5.23 12.42 -15.70
C GLY A 53 -4.33 13.47 -15.05
N GLU A 54 -3.24 13.04 -14.41
CA GLU A 54 -2.12 13.97 -14.27
C GLU A 54 -1.54 14.16 -15.68
N GLU A 55 -1.97 15.23 -16.34
CA GLU A 55 -1.30 15.83 -17.47
C GLU A 55 0.03 16.43 -16.98
N LYS A 56 1.03 15.57 -16.77
CA LYS A 56 2.43 15.97 -16.60
C LYS A 56 3.35 15.15 -17.47
#